data_AF-A0A376NZH4-F1
#
_entry.id   AF-A0A376NZH4-F1
#
_cell.length_a   1.000
_cell.length_b   1.000
_cell.length_c   1.000
_cell.angle_alpha   90.00
_cell.angle_beta   90.00
_cell.angle_gamma   90.00
#
_symmetry.space_group_name_H-M   'P 1'
#
loop_
_entity.id
_entity.type
_entity.pdbx_description
1 polymer ?
#
loop_
_entity_poly.entity_id
_entity_poly.type
_entity_poly.pdbx_seq_one_letter_code
_entity_poly.pdbx_strand_id
1 'polypeptide(L)'
;MVADPHYRNDWGFYDDTVLDEAWKKFEELSRSGQRFSLFTLTVDTHHPDGFISRTCNRKKYDFDGKPNQSFSAVSCSQENIAAFINKIKASPWFKDTVIVVSSDHLAMNNTAWKYLNKQDRNNLFFVIRGDKPQQETLAVKRNTMDNGATVLDILGGDNYLGLGRSSLSGQSMSEIFLNIKEKTLAWKPDIIRLWKFPKEMKEFTIDQQKNMIAFSGSHFRLPLLLRVSDKRVEPLPESEYSAPLRFQLADFAPRDNFVWVDRCYKMAQLWAPELALSTDWCVSQGQLGGQQIVQHIDKTTWQGKTAFKDTVIDMARYKGNVDTLKIVDNDIRYKADSFIFNVAGAPEEVKQFSGISVQSRGAAGPTRSWAMK
;
A
#
# COMPACT_ATOMS: atom_id res chain seq x y z
N MET A 1 16.87 14.72 17.88
CA MET A 1 17.21 15.12 16.49
C MET A 1 18.36 14.24 16.05
N VAL A 2 18.31 13.67 14.84
CA VAL A 2 19.40 12.84 14.31
C VAL A 2 20.69 13.63 14.14
N ALA A 3 21.85 12.97 14.25
CA ALA A 3 23.16 13.62 14.18
C ALA A 3 23.48 14.21 12.81
N ASP A 4 23.18 13.50 11.72
CA ASP A 4 23.35 13.97 10.33
C ASP A 4 22.00 13.92 9.59
N PRO A 5 21.27 15.04 9.50
CA PRO A 5 20.00 15.11 8.77
C PRO A 5 20.10 14.78 7.27
N HIS A 6 21.29 14.91 6.67
CA HIS A 6 21.51 14.69 5.24
C HIS A 6 21.93 13.27 4.91
N TYR A 7 22.24 12.43 5.91
CA TYR A 7 22.61 11.04 5.67
C TYR A 7 21.37 10.18 5.41
N ARG A 8 20.89 10.26 4.17
CA ARG A 8 19.66 9.64 3.70
C ARG A 8 19.84 9.03 2.31
N ASN A 9 19.01 8.04 2.00
CA ASN A 9 18.78 7.50 0.67
C ASN A 9 17.35 7.82 0.20
N ASP A 10 16.94 7.31 -0.96
CA ASP A 10 15.62 7.58 -1.56
C ASP A 10 14.43 7.15 -0.68
N TRP A 11 14.66 6.26 0.29
CA TRP A 11 13.66 5.71 1.22
C TRP A 11 13.73 6.30 2.63
N GLY A 12 14.68 7.21 2.89
CA GLY A 12 14.82 7.89 4.18
C GLY A 12 16.20 7.69 4.80
N PHE A 13 16.25 7.61 6.13
CA PHE A 13 17.51 7.41 6.86
C PHE A 13 18.04 5.99 6.69
N TYR A 14 19.36 5.87 6.65
CA TYR A 14 20.05 4.58 6.64
C TYR A 14 19.77 3.78 7.93
N ASP A 15 19.82 2.45 7.83
CA ASP A 15 19.47 1.55 8.94
C ASP A 15 20.37 1.79 10.17
N ASP A 16 21.65 2.13 9.98
CA ASP A 16 22.56 2.46 11.07
C ASP A 16 22.08 3.65 11.91
N THR A 17 21.53 4.67 11.26
CA THR A 17 21.01 5.89 11.87
C THR A 17 19.68 5.60 12.56
N VAL A 18 18.78 4.88 11.89
CA VAL A 18 17.49 4.48 12.45
C VAL A 18 17.66 3.62 13.69
N LEU A 19 18.57 2.65 13.67
CA LEU A 19 18.81 1.74 14.80
C LEU A 19 19.58 2.41 15.94
N ASP A 20 20.41 3.42 15.67
CA ASP A 20 21.01 4.24 16.73
C ASP A 20 19.97 5.11 17.46
N GLU A 21 19.04 5.74 16.72
CA GLU A 21 17.92 6.47 17.35
C GLU A 21 16.96 5.53 18.09
N ALA A 22 16.70 4.33 17.55
CA ALA A 22 15.90 3.32 18.23
C ALA A 22 16.56 2.88 19.55
N TRP A 23 17.90 2.77 19.58
CA TRP A 23 18.64 2.49 20.81
C TRP A 23 18.48 3.60 21.85
N LYS A 24 18.65 4.88 21.45
CA LYS A 24 18.44 6.01 22.35
C LYS A 24 17.01 6.03 22.91
N LYS A 25 16.02 5.74 22.06
CA LYS A 25 14.62 5.70 22.48
C LYS A 25 14.33 4.51 23.41
N PHE A 26 14.90 3.34 23.13
CA PHE A 26 14.82 2.18 24.00
C PHE A 26 15.39 2.48 25.38
N GLU A 27 16.57 3.11 25.46
CA GLU A 27 17.19 3.49 26.73
C GLU A 27 16.34 4.52 27.50
N GLU A 28 15.84 5.56 26.83
CA GLU A 28 14.94 6.56 27.42
C GLU A 28 13.69 5.90 28.02
N LEU A 29 13.00 5.07 27.24
CA LEU A 29 11.77 4.39 27.66
C LEU A 29 12.04 3.40 28.80
N SER A 30 13.15 2.67 28.74
CA SER A 30 13.52 1.70 29.78
C SER A 30 13.86 2.39 31.11
N ARG A 31 14.47 3.58 31.08
CA ARG A 31 14.74 4.39 32.28
C ARG A 31 13.47 4.94 32.93
N SER A 32 12.37 5.07 32.20
CA SER A 32 11.09 5.55 32.76
C SER A 32 10.44 4.57 33.74
N GLY A 33 10.81 3.29 33.68
CA GLY A 33 10.18 2.22 34.46
C GLY A 33 8.77 1.85 34.02
N GLN A 34 8.23 2.47 32.97
CA GLN A 34 6.92 2.14 32.41
C GLN A 34 7.03 1.06 31.34
N ARG A 35 5.96 0.25 31.21
CA ARG A 35 5.85 -0.71 30.10
C ARG A 35 5.69 0.05 28.78
N PHE A 36 6.43 -0.38 27.76
CA PHE A 36 6.37 0.24 26.45
C PHE A 36 6.39 -0.80 25.33
N SER A 37 6.03 -0.36 24.13
CA SER A 37 6.29 -1.08 22.89
C SER A 37 7.01 -0.13 21.94
N LEU A 38 8.17 -0.55 21.45
CA LEU A 38 8.97 0.19 20.49
C LEU A 38 8.98 -0.57 19.17
N PHE A 39 8.57 0.10 18.10
CA PHE A 39 8.55 -0.45 16.75
C PHE A 39 9.54 0.30 15.87
N THR A 40 10.39 -0.44 15.17
CA THR A 40 11.40 0.09 14.26
C THR A 40 11.31 -0.64 12.92
N LEU A 41 11.42 0.11 11.82
CA LEU A 41 11.41 -0.42 10.46
C LEU A 41 12.74 -0.09 9.79
N THR A 42 13.45 -1.11 9.31
CA THR A 42 14.63 -0.99 8.46
C THR A 42 14.21 -0.88 6.99
N VAL A 43 14.92 -0.07 6.22
CA VAL A 43 14.57 0.23 4.81
C VAL A 43 15.76 0.20 3.85
N ASP A 44 17.00 -0.02 4.34
CA ASP A 44 18.17 -0.09 3.44
C ASP A 44 18.09 -1.25 2.44
N THR A 45 17.28 -2.28 2.68
CA THR A 45 17.10 -3.41 1.75
C THR A 45 16.10 -3.14 0.62
N HIS A 46 15.56 -1.92 0.53
CA HIS A 46 14.52 -1.59 -0.42
C HIS A 46 14.99 -1.55 -1.89
N HIS A 47 14.05 -1.70 -2.82
CA HIS A 47 14.30 -1.65 -4.26
C HIS A 47 14.89 -0.29 -4.70
N PRO A 48 15.66 -0.21 -5.81
CA PRO A 48 15.91 -1.28 -6.78
C PRO A 48 16.91 -2.34 -6.31
N ASP A 49 18.01 -1.97 -5.64
CA ASP A 49 19.11 -2.90 -5.31
C ASP A 49 19.63 -2.75 -3.87
N GLY A 50 18.96 -1.98 -3.03
CA GLY A 50 19.35 -1.69 -1.65
C GLY A 50 20.49 -0.68 -1.51
N PHE A 51 20.68 -0.27 -0.27
CA PHE A 51 21.60 0.77 0.19
C PHE A 51 22.51 0.19 1.28
N ILE A 52 23.73 0.69 1.35
CA ILE A 52 24.77 0.16 2.24
C ILE A 52 25.13 1.27 3.23
N SER A 53 24.79 1.06 4.50
CA SER A 53 25.16 1.93 5.61
C SER A 53 26.69 2.13 5.69
N ARG A 54 27.14 3.32 6.11
CA ARG A 54 28.56 3.71 6.16
C ARG A 54 29.34 2.89 7.19
N THR A 55 28.65 2.47 8.25
CA THR A 55 29.21 1.74 9.41
C THR A 55 29.43 0.26 9.17
N CYS A 56 28.81 -0.33 8.14
CA CYS A 56 28.91 -1.77 7.90
C CYS A 56 30.34 -2.19 7.53
N ASN A 57 30.83 -3.26 8.14
CA ASN A 57 32.12 -3.84 7.82
C ASN A 57 32.08 -4.54 6.46
N ARG A 58 31.00 -5.30 6.18
CA ARG A 58 30.84 -6.01 4.91
C ARG A 58 30.03 -5.20 3.91
N LYS A 59 30.69 -4.29 3.20
CA LYS A 59 30.07 -3.45 2.14
C LYS A 59 29.95 -4.14 0.78
N LYS A 60 30.46 -5.36 0.65
CA LYS A 60 30.45 -6.10 -0.62
C LYS A 60 30.16 -7.57 -0.36
N TYR A 61 29.21 -8.10 -1.12
CA TYR A 61 28.85 -9.51 -1.14
C TYR A 61 29.01 -10.03 -2.57
N ASP A 62 30.01 -10.88 -2.78
CA ASP A 62 30.18 -11.59 -4.04
C ASP A 62 29.36 -12.89 -4.02
N PHE A 63 28.63 -13.16 -5.10
CA PHE A 63 27.86 -14.40 -5.30
C PHE A 63 28.05 -14.85 -6.75
N ASP A 64 28.34 -16.14 -6.97
CA ASP A 64 28.76 -16.69 -8.26
C ASP A 64 29.90 -15.88 -8.92
N GLY A 65 30.89 -15.47 -8.11
CA GLY A 65 32.05 -14.72 -8.58
C GLY A 65 31.78 -13.28 -9.02
N LYS A 66 30.57 -12.73 -8.78
CA LYS A 66 30.21 -11.35 -9.12
C LYS A 66 29.66 -10.59 -7.91
N PRO A 67 29.92 -9.28 -7.80
CA PRO A 67 29.31 -8.45 -6.78
C PRO A 67 27.78 -8.44 -6.91
N ASN A 68 27.07 -8.56 -5.81
CA ASN A 68 25.62 -8.46 -5.75
C ASN A 68 25.22 -7.38 -4.75
N GLN A 69 24.67 -6.27 -5.23
CA GLN A 69 24.33 -5.12 -4.38
C GLN A 69 23.21 -5.46 -3.40
N SER A 70 22.15 -6.14 -3.84
CA SER A 70 21.06 -6.58 -2.96
C SER A 70 21.55 -7.47 -1.81
N PHE A 71 22.44 -8.43 -2.08
CA PHE A 71 23.03 -9.24 -1.01
C PHE A 71 23.98 -8.43 -0.10
N SER A 72 24.65 -7.41 -0.64
CA SER A 72 25.48 -6.50 0.16
C SER A 72 24.63 -5.66 1.12
N ALA A 73 23.51 -5.12 0.63
CA ALA A 73 22.55 -4.36 1.44
C ALA A 73 21.90 -5.23 2.53
N VAL A 74 21.46 -6.46 2.19
CA VAL A 74 20.92 -7.41 3.18
C VAL A 74 21.97 -7.77 4.23
N SER A 75 23.21 -8.06 3.83
CA SER A 75 24.29 -8.36 4.77
C SER A 75 24.58 -7.20 5.71
N CYS A 76 24.55 -5.96 5.19
CA CYS A 76 24.79 -4.75 5.97
C CYS A 76 23.63 -4.47 6.96
N SER A 77 22.39 -4.58 6.50
CA SER A 77 21.21 -4.45 7.36
C SER A 77 21.20 -5.50 8.49
N GLN A 78 21.56 -6.75 8.19
CA GLN A 78 21.73 -7.81 9.20
C GLN A 78 22.81 -7.48 10.24
N GLU A 79 23.94 -6.90 9.81
CA GLU A 79 25.01 -6.46 10.71
C GLU A 79 24.51 -5.38 11.68
N ASN A 80 23.81 -4.37 11.17
CA ASN A 80 23.22 -3.31 11.99
C ASN A 80 22.16 -3.83 12.96
N ILE A 81 21.25 -4.71 12.50
CA ILE A 81 20.23 -5.34 13.34
C ILE A 81 20.88 -6.17 14.45
N ALA A 82 21.89 -6.98 14.12
CA ALA A 82 22.62 -7.76 15.11
C ALA A 82 23.32 -6.88 16.15
N ALA A 83 23.94 -5.77 15.72
CA ALA A 83 24.57 -4.81 16.62
C ALA A 83 23.54 -4.18 17.58
N PHE A 84 22.37 -3.78 17.07
CA PHE A 84 21.27 -3.23 17.87
C PHE A 84 20.75 -4.25 18.91
N ILE A 85 20.47 -5.48 18.48
CA ILE A 85 20.03 -6.57 19.38
C ILE A 85 21.10 -6.83 20.45
N ASN A 86 22.38 -6.86 20.09
CA ASN A 86 23.46 -7.09 21.04
C ASN A 86 23.61 -5.93 22.04
N LYS A 87 23.40 -4.67 21.62
CA LYS A 87 23.33 -3.52 22.55
C LYS A 87 22.21 -3.69 23.57
N ILE A 88 21.01 -4.11 23.14
CA ILE A 88 19.89 -4.40 24.05
C ILE A 88 20.26 -5.54 24.99
N LYS A 89 20.80 -6.66 24.49
CA LYS A 89 21.20 -7.82 25.29
C LYS A 89 22.24 -7.51 26.36
N ALA A 90 23.15 -6.56 26.08
CA ALA A 90 24.17 -6.11 27.01
C ALA A 90 23.66 -5.10 28.05
N SER A 91 22.45 -4.57 27.86
CA SER A 91 21.85 -3.57 28.75
C SER A 91 21.25 -4.20 30.01
N PRO A 92 21.13 -3.45 31.13
CA PRO A 92 20.50 -3.95 32.34
C PRO A 92 19.00 -4.26 32.17
N TRP A 93 18.36 -3.76 31.12
CA TRP A 93 16.92 -3.94 30.84
C TRP A 93 16.62 -5.19 30.02
N PHE A 94 17.63 -5.92 29.53
CA PHE A 94 17.40 -7.06 28.66
C PHE A 94 16.49 -8.10 29.30
N LYS A 95 16.70 -8.41 30.59
CA LYS A 95 15.95 -9.42 31.34
C LYS A 95 14.43 -9.23 31.24
N ASP A 96 13.98 -7.98 31.15
CA ASP A 96 12.56 -7.60 31.08
C ASP A 96 12.12 -7.22 29.66
N THR A 97 12.89 -7.61 28.64
CA THR A 97 12.65 -7.26 27.23
C THR A 97 12.36 -8.50 26.37
N VAL A 98 11.32 -8.39 25.54
CA VAL A 98 11.03 -9.32 24.44
C VAL A 98 11.38 -8.61 23.13
N ILE A 99 12.36 -9.14 22.40
CA ILE A 99 12.76 -8.64 21.08
C ILE A 99 12.13 -9.54 20.02
N VAL A 100 11.46 -8.93 19.05
CA VAL A 100 10.83 -9.63 17.92
C VAL A 100 11.47 -9.16 16.64
N VAL A 101 11.95 -10.09 15.83
CA VAL A 101 12.48 -9.80 14.49
C VAL A 101 11.57 -10.48 13.47
N SER A 102 10.96 -9.68 12.61
CA SER A 102 10.00 -10.13 11.61
C SER A 102 10.32 -9.52 10.25
N SER A 103 10.22 -10.31 9.19
CA SER A 103 10.19 -9.76 7.83
C SER A 103 8.81 -9.16 7.53
N ASP A 104 8.79 -8.16 6.65
CA ASP A 104 7.60 -7.54 6.07
C ASP A 104 7.08 -8.34 4.86
N HIS A 105 7.88 -8.48 3.80
CA HIS A 105 7.54 -9.16 2.56
C HIS A 105 8.78 -9.71 1.84
N LEU A 106 8.56 -10.43 0.72
CA LEU A 106 9.65 -10.88 -0.14
C LEU A 106 10.20 -9.72 -0.97
N ALA A 107 11.49 -9.77 -1.28
CA ALA A 107 12.12 -8.79 -2.16
C ALA A 107 11.41 -8.73 -3.53
N MET A 108 11.26 -7.52 -4.07
CA MET A 108 10.85 -7.30 -5.46
C MET A 108 12.01 -7.62 -6.42
N ASN A 109 11.79 -7.50 -7.73
CA ASN A 109 12.84 -7.74 -8.71
C ASN A 109 14.04 -6.80 -8.49
N ASN A 110 15.23 -7.38 -8.35
CA ASN A 110 16.50 -6.73 -7.98
C ASN A 110 17.71 -7.57 -8.43
N THR A 111 18.94 -7.15 -8.13
CA THR A 111 20.16 -7.90 -8.48
C THR A 111 20.21 -9.33 -7.94
N ALA A 112 19.45 -9.66 -6.89
CA ALA A 112 19.37 -11.01 -6.30
C ALA A 112 18.20 -11.87 -6.81
N TRP A 113 17.22 -11.28 -7.51
CA TRP A 113 15.95 -11.90 -7.87
C TRP A 113 16.07 -13.27 -8.54
N LYS A 114 16.96 -13.40 -9.54
CA LYS A 114 17.17 -14.65 -10.29
C LYS A 114 17.67 -15.83 -9.43
N TYR A 115 18.25 -15.53 -8.27
CA TYR A 115 18.71 -16.53 -7.31
C TYR A 115 17.62 -16.87 -6.31
N LEU A 116 16.95 -15.84 -5.78
CA LEU A 116 15.93 -15.99 -4.72
C LEU A 116 14.67 -16.72 -5.20
N ASN A 117 14.22 -16.49 -6.44
CA ASN A 117 12.98 -17.12 -6.95
C ASN A 117 13.10 -18.61 -7.26
N LYS A 118 14.28 -19.20 -7.05
CA LYS A 118 14.49 -20.65 -7.15
C LYS A 118 14.32 -21.35 -5.79
N GLN A 119 14.12 -20.59 -4.72
CA GLN A 119 14.05 -21.10 -3.35
C GLN A 119 12.60 -21.12 -2.84
N ASP A 120 12.34 -21.96 -1.85
CA ASP A 120 11.08 -21.94 -1.13
C ASP A 120 10.92 -20.64 -0.34
N ARG A 121 9.70 -20.10 -0.36
CA ARG A 121 9.36 -18.88 0.35
C ARG A 121 9.30 -19.14 1.86
N ASN A 122 10.16 -18.45 2.60
CA ASN A 122 10.12 -18.38 4.05
C ASN A 122 10.06 -16.91 4.50
N ASN A 123 9.13 -16.59 5.41
CA ASN A 123 9.13 -15.30 6.10
C ASN A 123 9.89 -15.45 7.42
N LEU A 124 10.68 -14.45 7.78
CA LEU A 124 11.43 -14.45 9.02
C LEU A 124 10.49 -14.10 10.18
N PHE A 125 10.51 -14.91 11.23
CA PHE A 125 9.94 -14.56 12.54
C PHE A 125 10.70 -15.29 13.63
N PHE A 126 11.40 -14.57 14.50
CA PHE A 126 11.96 -15.12 15.72
C PHE A 126 11.82 -14.16 16.88
N VAL A 127 11.82 -14.72 18.09
CA VAL A 127 11.69 -13.99 19.34
C VAL A 127 12.90 -14.27 20.21
N ILE A 128 13.49 -13.22 20.77
CA ILE A 128 14.54 -13.30 21.78
C ILE A 128 13.96 -12.77 23.09
N ARG A 129 14.07 -13.58 24.15
CA ARG A 129 13.53 -13.29 25.47
C ARG A 129 14.65 -13.12 26.48
N GLY A 130 14.64 -12.02 27.24
CA GLY A 130 15.58 -11.83 28.34
C GLY A 130 15.35 -12.73 29.55
N ASP A 131 14.12 -13.21 29.72
CA ASP A 131 13.70 -14.06 30.83
C ASP A 131 13.80 -15.56 30.50
N LYS A 132 13.93 -15.92 29.22
CA LYS A 132 13.97 -17.31 28.73
C LYS A 132 15.10 -17.49 27.71
N PRO A 133 16.33 -17.83 28.15
CA PRO A 133 17.51 -17.94 27.28
C PRO A 133 17.53 -19.20 26.40
N GLN A 134 16.61 -20.15 26.62
CA GLN A 134 16.54 -21.40 25.86
C GLN A 134 16.20 -21.13 24.39
N GLN A 135 16.97 -21.73 23.49
CA GLN A 135 16.70 -21.73 22.07
C GLN A 135 15.77 -22.89 21.70
N GLU A 136 14.73 -22.58 20.95
CA GLU A 136 13.76 -23.56 20.44
C GLU A 136 13.36 -23.18 19.02
N THR A 137 13.19 -24.19 18.16
CA THR A 137 12.65 -24.03 16.81
C THR A 137 11.28 -24.68 16.76
N LEU A 138 10.24 -23.89 16.52
CA LEU A 138 8.88 -24.38 16.35
C LEU A 138 8.59 -24.59 14.87
N ALA A 139 8.56 -25.85 14.44
CA ALA A 139 8.26 -26.25 13.06
C ALA A 139 6.73 -26.28 12.78
N VAL A 140 6.00 -25.28 13.26
CA VAL A 140 4.55 -25.17 13.06
C VAL A 140 4.25 -24.39 11.78
N LYS A 141 3.27 -24.85 11.01
CA LYS A 141 2.84 -24.15 9.80
C LYS A 141 2.07 -22.88 10.19
N ARG A 142 2.56 -21.71 9.80
CA ARG A 142 1.99 -20.42 10.22
C ARG A 142 2.06 -19.38 9.13
N ASN A 143 1.51 -18.20 9.37
CA ASN A 143 1.69 -17.04 8.50
C ASN A 143 1.90 -15.74 9.32
N THR A 144 2.11 -14.60 8.64
CA THR A 144 2.42 -13.32 9.32
C THR A 144 1.28 -12.78 10.19
N MET A 145 0.03 -13.19 9.96
CA MET A 145 -1.10 -12.80 10.81
C MET A 145 -0.96 -13.36 12.23
N ASP A 146 -0.25 -14.48 12.40
CA ASP A 146 -0.02 -15.15 13.69
C ASP A 146 1.02 -14.43 14.57
N ASN A 147 1.82 -13.52 14.00
CA ASN A 147 2.91 -12.85 14.70
C ASN A 147 2.39 -12.06 15.91
N GLY A 148 1.35 -11.24 15.73
CA GLY A 148 0.78 -10.42 16.80
C GLY A 148 0.18 -11.26 17.94
N ALA A 149 -0.59 -12.30 17.59
CA ALA A 149 -1.17 -13.22 18.58
C ALA A 149 -0.09 -13.99 19.37
N THR A 150 1.00 -14.39 18.70
CA THR A 150 2.13 -15.06 19.35
C THR A 150 2.85 -14.15 20.34
N VAL A 151 3.09 -12.89 19.97
CA VAL A 151 3.72 -11.92 20.87
C VAL A 151 2.81 -11.57 22.04
N LEU A 152 1.49 -11.43 21.80
CA LEU A 152 0.51 -11.18 22.86
C LEU A 152 0.50 -12.31 23.91
N ASP A 153 0.50 -13.56 23.46
CA ASP A 153 0.58 -14.74 24.33
C ASP A 153 1.89 -14.77 25.14
N ILE A 154 3.03 -14.46 24.51
CA ILE A 154 4.33 -14.33 25.21
C ILE A 154 4.29 -13.30 26.33
N LEU A 155 3.55 -12.21 26.14
CA LEU A 155 3.38 -11.13 27.12
C LEU A 155 2.34 -11.47 28.22
N GLY A 156 1.78 -12.68 28.20
CA GLY A 156 0.75 -13.14 29.16
C GLY A 156 -0.66 -12.65 28.83
N GLY A 157 -0.90 -12.23 27.58
CA GLY A 157 -2.20 -11.85 27.07
C GLY A 157 -2.98 -13.04 26.49
N ASP A 158 -3.90 -12.74 25.59
CA ASP A 158 -4.66 -13.75 24.86
C ASP A 158 -3.84 -14.42 23.75
N ASN A 159 -4.32 -15.55 23.22
CA ASN A 159 -3.63 -16.34 22.20
C ASN A 159 -4.21 -16.18 20.78
N TYR A 160 -5.09 -15.19 20.58
CA TYR A 160 -5.64 -14.83 19.27
C TYR A 160 -5.68 -13.30 19.08
N LEU A 161 -5.52 -12.87 17.82
CA LEU A 161 -5.65 -11.47 17.42
C LEU A 161 -6.14 -11.40 15.98
N GLY A 162 -7.40 -10.99 15.79
CA GLY A 162 -8.05 -11.07 14.48
C GLY A 162 -8.03 -12.49 13.91
N LEU A 163 -7.44 -12.67 12.73
CA LEU A 163 -7.25 -13.97 12.10
C LEU A 163 -6.02 -14.74 12.61
N GLY A 164 -5.13 -14.09 13.36
CA GLY A 164 -3.93 -14.70 13.90
C GLY A 164 -4.20 -15.60 15.10
N ARG A 165 -3.43 -16.68 15.21
CA ARG A 165 -3.39 -17.56 16.39
C ARG A 165 -1.95 -17.69 16.87
N SER A 166 -1.75 -17.73 18.19
CA SER A 166 -0.43 -17.90 18.77
C SER A 166 0.20 -19.20 18.27
N SER A 167 1.46 -19.12 17.84
CA SER A 167 2.25 -20.30 17.48
C SER A 167 2.70 -21.12 18.69
N LEU A 168 2.42 -20.67 19.93
CA LEU A 168 2.79 -21.38 21.16
C LEU A 168 1.66 -22.24 21.70
N SER A 169 0.45 -21.68 21.76
CA SER A 169 -0.70 -22.32 22.41
C SER A 169 -1.92 -22.48 21.50
N GLY A 170 -1.88 -21.92 20.29
CA GLY A 170 -2.98 -21.93 19.34
C GLY A 170 -2.70 -22.81 18.13
N GLN A 171 -3.74 -23.08 17.35
CA GLN A 171 -3.62 -23.73 16.05
C GLN A 171 -3.74 -22.67 14.96
N SER A 172 -2.71 -22.50 14.12
CA SER A 172 -2.76 -21.52 13.05
C SER A 172 -3.85 -21.87 12.04
N MET A 173 -4.47 -20.84 11.47
CA MET A 173 -5.38 -21.01 10.33
C MET A 173 -4.66 -21.64 9.12
N SER A 174 -3.34 -21.50 9.02
CA SER A 174 -2.53 -22.17 8.01
C SER A 174 -2.40 -23.69 8.22
N GLU A 175 -2.59 -24.18 9.45
CA GLU A 175 -2.64 -25.62 9.77
C GLU A 175 -4.01 -26.21 9.43
N ILE A 176 -5.08 -25.43 9.64
CA ILE A 176 -6.46 -25.87 9.40
C ILE A 176 -6.81 -25.82 7.91
N PHE A 177 -6.43 -24.74 7.21
CA PHE A 177 -6.79 -24.51 5.82
C PHE A 177 -5.58 -24.66 4.89
N LEU A 178 -5.63 -25.64 3.99
CA LEU A 178 -4.65 -25.77 2.90
C LEU A 178 -4.73 -24.61 1.90
N ASN A 179 -5.92 -24.00 1.77
CA ASN A 179 -6.24 -22.89 0.86
C ASN A 179 -6.48 -21.56 1.61
N ILE A 180 -5.60 -21.22 2.56
CA ILE A 180 -5.76 -20.04 3.41
C ILE A 180 -5.84 -18.73 2.62
N LYS A 181 -5.20 -18.65 1.45
CA LYS A 181 -5.26 -17.47 0.57
C LYS A 181 -6.68 -17.24 0.06
N GLU A 182 -7.30 -18.29 -0.48
CA GLU A 182 -8.66 -18.27 -1.00
C GLU A 182 -9.66 -17.97 0.12
N LYS A 183 -9.47 -18.55 1.31
CA LYS A 183 -10.29 -18.27 2.49
C LYS A 183 -10.19 -16.80 2.93
N THR A 184 -8.97 -16.26 2.98
CA THR A 184 -8.75 -14.85 3.37
C THR A 184 -9.42 -13.90 2.37
N LEU A 185 -9.34 -14.20 1.07
CA LEU A 185 -10.03 -13.41 0.05
C LEU A 185 -11.55 -13.52 0.17
N ALA A 186 -12.08 -14.70 0.48
CA ALA A 186 -13.51 -14.88 0.70
C ALA A 186 -14.03 -14.14 1.95
N TRP A 187 -13.21 -13.99 2.99
CA TRP A 187 -13.54 -13.21 4.20
C TRP A 187 -13.33 -11.71 4.07
N LYS A 188 -12.73 -11.23 2.96
CA LYS A 188 -12.50 -9.80 2.72
C LYS A 188 -13.76 -8.95 2.99
N PRO A 189 -14.97 -9.30 2.52
CA PRO A 189 -16.17 -8.51 2.83
C PRO A 189 -16.43 -8.40 4.33
N ASP A 190 -16.26 -9.49 5.09
CA ASP A 190 -16.51 -9.52 6.52
C ASP A 190 -15.48 -8.69 7.30
N ILE A 191 -14.20 -8.76 6.91
CA ILE A 191 -13.10 -7.97 7.48
C ILE A 191 -13.34 -6.48 7.23
N ILE A 192 -13.71 -6.12 6.00
CA ILE A 192 -14.00 -4.75 5.59
C ILE A 192 -15.15 -4.14 6.42
N ARG A 193 -16.14 -4.95 6.85
CA ARG A 193 -17.23 -4.47 7.73
C ARG A 193 -16.74 -3.99 9.11
N LEU A 194 -15.57 -4.44 9.57
CA LEU A 194 -15.00 -3.99 10.85
C LEU A 194 -14.57 -2.51 10.82
N TRP A 195 -14.33 -1.93 9.64
CA TRP A 195 -14.02 -0.51 9.47
C TRP A 195 -15.21 0.44 9.70
N LYS A 196 -16.41 -0.08 10.05
CA LYS A 196 -17.61 0.70 10.38
C LYS A 196 -17.92 1.81 9.36
N PHE A 197 -17.82 1.49 8.07
CA PHE A 197 -18.12 2.46 7.02
C PHE A 197 -19.56 3.00 7.13
N PRO A 198 -19.80 4.23 6.66
CA PRO A 198 -21.15 4.79 6.61
C PRO A 198 -22.14 3.88 5.88
N LYS A 199 -23.36 3.81 6.41
CA LYS A 199 -24.46 3.05 5.79
C LYS A 199 -25.10 3.78 4.63
N GLU A 200 -25.06 5.12 4.67
CA GLU A 200 -25.64 5.99 3.65
C GLU A 200 -24.71 7.17 3.35
N MET A 201 -24.93 7.77 2.19
CA MET A 201 -24.29 8.99 1.73
C MET A 201 -25.36 9.75 0.95
N LYS A 202 -26.13 10.62 1.61
CA LYS A 202 -27.16 11.45 0.95
C LYS A 202 -26.57 12.76 0.44
N GLU A 203 -25.75 13.37 1.29
CA GLU A 203 -25.03 14.60 1.06
C GLU A 203 -23.54 14.36 1.31
N PHE A 204 -22.71 15.05 0.55
CA PHE A 204 -21.27 14.97 0.69
C PHE A 204 -20.61 16.30 0.34
N THR A 205 -19.43 16.53 0.90
CA THR A 205 -18.63 17.73 0.65
C THR A 205 -17.26 17.32 0.14
N ILE A 206 -16.76 18.04 -0.87
CA ILE A 206 -15.41 17.88 -1.40
C ILE A 206 -14.61 19.14 -1.09
N ASP A 207 -13.45 18.96 -0.46
CA ASP A 207 -12.48 20.02 -0.15
C ASP A 207 -11.24 19.81 -1.04
N GLN A 208 -11.07 20.69 -2.03
CA GLN A 208 -9.98 20.60 -3.01
C GLN A 208 -8.62 20.91 -2.39
N GLN A 209 -8.57 21.78 -1.36
CA GLN A 209 -7.30 22.13 -0.71
C GLN A 209 -6.79 20.97 0.13
N LYS A 210 -7.69 20.29 0.85
CA LYS A 210 -7.35 19.12 1.67
C LYS A 210 -7.29 17.82 0.86
N ASN A 211 -7.75 17.84 -0.40
CA ASN A 211 -7.97 16.64 -1.22
C ASN A 211 -8.79 15.60 -0.45
N MET A 212 -9.93 16.01 0.12
CA MET A 212 -10.80 15.14 0.91
C MET A 212 -12.25 15.21 0.47
N ILE A 213 -12.94 14.10 0.64
CA ILE A 213 -14.40 14.01 0.63
C ILE A 213 -14.91 13.67 2.03
N ALA A 214 -15.99 14.30 2.43
CA ALA A 214 -16.67 14.07 3.70
C ALA A 214 -18.14 13.72 3.48
N PHE A 215 -18.62 12.68 4.16
CA PHE A 215 -20.04 12.30 4.18
C PHE A 215 -20.34 11.50 5.44
N SER A 216 -21.53 11.67 6.01
CA SER A 216 -22.01 10.89 7.16
C SER A 216 -21.01 10.83 8.34
N GLY A 217 -20.33 11.94 8.62
CA GLY A 217 -19.33 12.07 9.69
C GLY A 217 -17.97 11.41 9.40
N SER A 218 -17.78 10.82 8.22
CA SER A 218 -16.52 10.18 7.80
C SER A 218 -15.77 11.05 6.79
N HIS A 219 -14.44 10.94 6.79
CA HIS A 219 -13.55 11.66 5.88
C HIS A 219 -12.64 10.69 5.14
N PHE A 220 -12.50 10.88 3.83
CA PHE A 220 -11.66 10.06 2.98
C PHE A 220 -10.79 10.94 2.09
N ARG A 221 -9.58 10.47 1.76
CA ARG A 221 -8.69 11.16 0.81
C ARG A 221 -9.16 10.92 -0.63
N LEU A 222 -8.91 11.90 -1.47
CA LEU A 222 -9.12 11.85 -2.92
C LEU A 222 -7.83 11.51 -3.67
N PRO A 223 -7.90 10.87 -4.85
CA PRO A 223 -9.13 10.46 -5.56
C PRO A 223 -9.81 9.25 -4.90
N LEU A 224 -11.12 9.09 -5.12
CA LEU A 224 -11.90 8.02 -4.47
C LEU A 224 -13.05 7.52 -5.35
N LEU A 225 -13.23 6.21 -5.39
CA LEU A 225 -14.43 5.56 -5.88
C LEU A 225 -15.25 5.04 -4.69
N LEU A 226 -16.56 5.22 -4.74
CA LEU A 226 -17.50 4.73 -3.74
C LEU A 226 -18.53 3.84 -4.42
N ARG A 227 -18.73 2.61 -3.94
CA ARG A 227 -19.91 1.82 -4.25
C ARG A 227 -21.00 2.16 -3.24
N VAL A 228 -22.17 2.55 -3.72
CA VAL A 228 -23.28 2.98 -2.88
C VAL A 228 -24.43 1.99 -3.01
N SER A 229 -24.99 1.58 -1.88
CA SER A 229 -26.18 0.72 -1.80
C SER A 229 -27.06 1.17 -0.64
N ASP A 230 -28.29 0.68 -0.58
CA ASP A 230 -29.25 1.03 0.48
C ASP A 230 -28.77 0.67 1.89
N LYS A 231 -27.80 -0.24 2.00
CA LYS A 231 -27.33 -0.78 3.27
C LYS A 231 -25.90 -0.34 3.62
N ARG A 232 -25.16 0.20 2.65
CA ARG A 232 -23.72 0.41 2.79
C ARG A 232 -23.16 1.35 1.73
N VAL A 233 -22.21 2.18 2.16
CA VAL A 233 -21.26 2.88 1.29
C VAL A 233 -19.88 2.21 1.45
N GLU A 234 -19.35 1.68 0.36
CA GLU A 234 -18.05 1.02 0.33
C GLU A 234 -17.04 1.92 -0.38
N PRO A 235 -16.00 2.41 0.33
CA PRO A 235 -14.92 3.16 -0.31
C PRO A 235 -13.88 2.24 -0.94
N LEU A 236 -13.50 2.56 -2.18
CA LEU A 236 -12.49 1.90 -3.00
C LEU A 236 -11.40 2.92 -3.34
N PRO A 237 -10.36 3.05 -2.48
CA PRO A 237 -9.26 3.98 -2.73
C PRO A 237 -8.34 3.50 -3.84
N GLU A 238 -7.61 4.44 -4.43
CA GLU A 238 -6.45 4.18 -5.27
C GLU A 238 -5.18 4.23 -4.41
N SER A 239 -4.30 3.26 -4.60
CA SER A 239 -3.03 3.06 -3.88
C SER A 239 -2.06 2.30 -4.78
N GLU A 240 -0.78 2.26 -4.40
CA GLU A 240 0.27 1.53 -5.13
C GLU A 240 -0.07 0.04 -5.37
N TYR A 241 -0.86 -0.56 -4.47
CA TYR A 241 -1.22 -1.98 -4.52
C TYR A 241 -2.63 -2.26 -5.04
N SER A 242 -3.36 -1.24 -5.50
CA SER A 242 -4.72 -1.37 -6.04
C SER A 242 -4.76 -0.93 -7.50
N ALA A 243 -5.62 -1.56 -8.30
CA ALA A 243 -5.85 -1.12 -9.67
C ALA A 243 -6.34 0.35 -9.71
N PRO A 244 -6.08 1.10 -10.79
CA PRO A 244 -6.61 2.45 -10.93
C PRO A 244 -8.14 2.49 -10.82
N LEU A 245 -8.72 3.60 -10.33
CA LEU A 245 -10.16 3.68 -10.02
C LEU A 245 -11.06 3.30 -11.21
N ARG A 246 -10.66 3.63 -12.45
CA ARG A 246 -11.37 3.24 -13.67
C ARG A 246 -11.49 1.72 -13.84
N PHE A 247 -10.43 0.97 -13.53
CA PHE A 247 -10.45 -0.49 -13.57
C PHE A 247 -11.31 -1.06 -12.44
N GLN A 248 -11.22 -0.48 -11.24
CA GLN A 248 -12.06 -0.91 -10.12
C GLN A 248 -13.55 -0.66 -10.41
N LEU A 249 -13.89 0.47 -11.05
CA LEU A 249 -15.25 0.76 -11.48
C LEU A 249 -15.70 -0.22 -12.57
N ALA A 250 -14.82 -0.63 -13.48
CA ALA A 250 -15.15 -1.60 -14.54
C ALA A 250 -15.54 -3.01 -14.03
N ASP A 251 -15.30 -3.30 -12.74
CA ASP A 251 -15.73 -4.54 -12.07
C ASP A 251 -17.12 -4.43 -11.39
N PHE A 252 -17.78 -3.27 -11.50
CA PHE A 252 -19.11 -3.06 -10.93
C PHE A 252 -20.19 -3.73 -11.78
N ALA A 253 -21.21 -4.28 -11.13
CA ALA A 253 -22.38 -4.80 -11.83
C ALA A 253 -23.13 -3.66 -12.54
N PRO A 254 -23.93 -3.94 -13.59
CA PRO A 254 -24.62 -2.90 -14.36
C PRO A 254 -25.50 -1.95 -13.53
N ARG A 255 -26.02 -2.42 -12.39
CA ARG A 255 -26.91 -1.70 -11.46
C ARG A 255 -26.21 -1.15 -10.23
N ASP A 256 -24.93 -1.41 -10.03
CA ASP A 256 -24.22 -0.89 -8.85
C ASP A 256 -24.16 0.64 -8.94
N ASN A 257 -24.67 1.32 -7.92
CA ASN A 257 -24.55 2.76 -7.83
C ASN A 257 -23.12 3.13 -7.43
N PHE A 258 -22.58 4.18 -8.05
CA PHE A 258 -21.26 4.68 -7.72
C PHE A 258 -21.22 6.19 -7.56
N VAL A 259 -20.28 6.67 -6.76
CA VAL A 259 -19.78 8.05 -6.78
C VAL A 259 -18.27 7.99 -6.99
N TRP A 260 -17.77 8.65 -8.02
CA TRP A 260 -16.35 8.68 -8.37
C TRP A 260 -15.87 10.13 -8.40
N VAL A 261 -14.89 10.46 -7.56
CA VAL A 261 -14.27 11.79 -7.50
C VAL A 261 -12.81 11.69 -7.91
N ASP A 262 -12.47 12.33 -9.03
CA ASP A 262 -11.14 12.26 -9.64
C ASP A 262 -10.93 13.43 -10.60
N ARG A 263 -9.80 13.45 -11.29
CA ARG A 263 -9.50 14.40 -12.36
C ARG A 263 -10.50 14.23 -13.50
N CYS A 264 -11.04 15.34 -14.00
CA CYS A 264 -12.10 15.35 -15.01
C CYS A 264 -11.75 14.50 -16.24
N TYR A 265 -10.54 14.64 -16.80
CA TYR A 265 -10.13 13.90 -17.99
C TYR A 265 -10.33 12.37 -17.88
N LYS A 266 -10.24 11.77 -16.69
CA LYS A 266 -10.39 10.32 -16.50
C LYS A 266 -11.82 9.81 -16.74
N MET A 267 -12.83 10.62 -16.42
CA MET A 267 -14.25 10.25 -16.58
C MET A 267 -14.90 10.94 -17.78
N ALA A 268 -14.41 12.13 -18.13
CA ALA A 268 -14.95 13.00 -19.16
C ALA A 268 -14.86 12.38 -20.57
N GLN A 269 -13.83 11.58 -20.84
CA GLN A 269 -13.72 10.83 -22.09
C GLN A 269 -14.93 9.92 -22.36
N LEU A 270 -15.60 9.43 -21.31
CA LEU A 270 -16.77 8.58 -21.44
C LEU A 270 -18.08 9.37 -21.48
N TRP A 271 -18.21 10.35 -20.57
CA TRP A 271 -19.53 10.89 -20.23
C TRP A 271 -19.65 12.42 -20.29
N ALA A 272 -18.54 13.14 -20.54
CA ALA A 272 -18.54 14.61 -20.63
C ALA A 272 -17.39 15.10 -21.54
N PRO A 273 -17.46 14.88 -22.87
CA PRO A 273 -16.35 15.15 -23.80
C PRO A 273 -15.79 16.58 -23.72
N GLU A 274 -16.62 17.55 -23.34
CA GLU A 274 -16.24 18.95 -23.12
C GLU A 274 -15.22 19.15 -21.99
N LEU A 275 -15.08 18.18 -21.09
CA LEU A 275 -14.11 18.17 -19.98
C LEU A 275 -12.95 17.18 -20.21
N ALA A 276 -12.85 16.57 -21.41
CA ALA A 276 -11.93 15.46 -21.69
C ALA A 276 -10.44 15.81 -21.51
N LEU A 277 -10.09 17.10 -21.55
CA LEU A 277 -8.72 17.60 -21.36
C LEU A 277 -8.54 18.35 -20.01
N SER A 278 -9.60 18.43 -19.20
CA SER A 278 -9.54 19.16 -17.92
C SER A 278 -8.83 18.34 -16.85
N THR A 279 -7.88 18.99 -16.17
CA THR A 279 -7.18 18.45 -15.00
C THR A 279 -7.79 18.90 -13.67
N ASP A 280 -8.94 19.57 -13.73
CA ASP A 280 -9.71 19.94 -12.54
C ASP A 280 -10.33 18.70 -11.91
N TRP A 281 -10.92 18.89 -10.73
CA TRP A 281 -11.69 17.84 -10.08
C TRP A 281 -13.09 17.75 -10.68
N CYS A 282 -13.56 16.53 -10.90
CA CYS A 282 -14.93 16.21 -11.25
C CYS A 282 -15.49 15.16 -10.31
N VAL A 283 -16.80 15.12 -10.20
CA VAL A 283 -17.54 14.01 -9.61
C VAL A 283 -18.43 13.38 -10.67
N SER A 284 -18.35 12.07 -10.82
CA SER A 284 -19.31 11.27 -11.57
C SER A 284 -20.16 10.45 -10.61
N GLN A 285 -21.46 10.37 -10.87
CA GLN A 285 -22.35 9.48 -10.13
C GLN A 285 -23.40 8.84 -11.04
N GLY A 286 -23.77 7.60 -10.74
CA GLY A 286 -24.76 6.86 -11.53
C GLY A 286 -24.57 5.34 -11.45
N GLN A 287 -24.96 4.66 -12.53
CA GLN A 287 -24.84 3.21 -12.71
C GLN A 287 -24.19 2.93 -14.05
N LEU A 288 -23.25 2.00 -14.19
CA LEU A 288 -22.58 1.75 -15.49
C LEU A 288 -23.53 1.30 -16.60
N GLY A 289 -24.56 0.53 -16.28
CA GLY A 289 -25.60 0.15 -17.23
C GLY A 289 -26.75 1.16 -17.34
N GLY A 290 -26.79 2.15 -16.44
CA GLY A 290 -27.83 3.19 -16.34
C GLY A 290 -27.37 4.56 -16.82
N GLN A 291 -27.95 5.63 -16.28
CA GLN A 291 -27.46 7.00 -16.49
C GLN A 291 -26.26 7.31 -15.59
N GLN A 292 -25.33 8.12 -16.13
CA GLN A 292 -24.20 8.71 -15.41
C GLN A 292 -24.29 10.23 -15.57
N ILE A 293 -23.90 10.94 -14.51
CA ILE A 293 -23.81 12.40 -14.53
C ILE A 293 -22.40 12.76 -14.09
N VAL A 294 -21.72 13.58 -14.89
CA VAL A 294 -20.44 14.19 -14.54
C VAL A 294 -20.68 15.65 -14.19
N GLN A 295 -20.10 16.11 -13.09
CA GLN A 295 -20.16 17.50 -12.65
C GLN A 295 -18.75 18.01 -12.37
N HIS A 296 -18.42 19.15 -12.96
CA HIS A 296 -17.20 19.89 -12.66
C HIS A 296 -17.26 20.49 -11.25
N ILE A 297 -16.16 20.39 -10.51
CA ILE A 297 -16.03 20.95 -9.17
C ILE A 297 -15.39 22.33 -9.31
N ASP A 298 -16.25 23.32 -9.42
CA ASP A 298 -15.92 24.73 -9.69
C ASP A 298 -15.52 25.52 -8.43
N LYS A 299 -15.65 24.93 -7.24
CA LYS A 299 -15.42 25.57 -5.94
C LYS A 299 -14.41 24.80 -5.10
N THR A 300 -13.65 25.54 -4.29
CA THR A 300 -12.71 24.97 -3.33
C THR A 300 -13.38 24.02 -2.35
N THR A 301 -14.57 24.39 -1.87
CA THR A 301 -15.46 23.52 -1.11
C THR A 301 -16.74 23.36 -1.90
N TRP A 302 -17.03 22.13 -2.33
CA TRP A 302 -18.16 21.81 -3.17
C TRP A 302 -19.09 20.84 -2.46
N GLN A 303 -20.40 21.07 -2.57
CA GLN A 303 -21.42 20.24 -1.92
C GLN A 303 -22.21 19.48 -2.98
N GLY A 304 -22.37 18.18 -2.76
CA GLY A 304 -23.10 17.29 -3.64
C GLY A 304 -24.19 16.52 -2.90
N LYS A 305 -25.16 16.06 -3.68
CA LYS A 305 -26.19 15.10 -3.26
C LYS A 305 -26.08 13.87 -4.13
N THR A 306 -26.23 12.70 -3.52
CA THR A 306 -26.36 11.47 -4.30
C THR A 306 -27.72 11.43 -4.98
N ALA A 307 -27.73 11.21 -6.29
CA ALA A 307 -28.92 11.16 -7.11
C ALA A 307 -28.84 9.95 -8.04
N PHE A 308 -29.21 8.78 -7.52
CA PHE A 308 -29.32 7.56 -8.32
C PHE A 308 -30.75 7.43 -8.84
N LYS A 309 -30.91 7.39 -10.16
CA LYS A 309 -32.20 7.15 -10.80
C LYS A 309 -32.30 5.68 -11.17
N ASP A 310 -33.45 5.08 -10.88
CA ASP A 310 -33.81 3.78 -11.44
C ASP A 310 -34.01 3.96 -12.94
N THR A 311 -33.01 3.57 -13.72
CA THR A 311 -33.00 3.69 -15.16
C THR A 311 -33.01 2.31 -15.81
N VAL A 312 -33.55 2.23 -17.02
CA VAL A 312 -33.48 1.00 -17.81
C VAL A 312 -31.99 0.69 -18.07
N ILE A 313 -31.60 -0.51 -17.68
CA ILE A 313 -30.24 -1.00 -17.88
C ILE A 313 -30.07 -1.37 -19.34
N ASP A 314 -29.08 -0.74 -19.96
CA ASP A 314 -28.65 -1.01 -21.33
C ASP A 314 -27.31 -1.77 -21.27
N MET A 315 -27.34 -3.03 -21.69
CA MET A 315 -26.16 -3.90 -21.67
C MET A 315 -25.12 -3.54 -22.73
N ALA A 316 -25.52 -2.92 -23.84
CA ALA A 316 -24.59 -2.44 -24.86
C ALA A 316 -23.83 -1.22 -24.33
N ARG A 317 -24.54 -0.27 -23.70
CA ARG A 317 -23.93 0.86 -22.99
C ARG A 317 -23.01 0.40 -21.87
N TYR A 318 -23.47 -0.56 -21.05
CA TYR A 318 -22.65 -1.14 -19.98
C TYR A 318 -21.34 -1.71 -20.52
N LYS A 319 -21.42 -2.53 -21.58
CA LYS A 319 -20.24 -3.13 -22.20
C LYS A 319 -19.29 -2.05 -22.76
N GLY A 320 -19.82 -1.06 -23.47
CA GLY A 320 -19.03 0.07 -23.99
C GLY A 320 -18.32 0.83 -22.87
N ASN A 321 -19.03 1.17 -21.78
CA ASN A 321 -18.44 1.82 -20.61
C ASN A 321 -17.31 0.97 -20.00
N VAL A 322 -17.52 -0.34 -19.80
CA VAL A 322 -16.50 -1.25 -19.25
C VAL A 322 -15.28 -1.36 -20.17
N ASP A 323 -15.49 -1.49 -21.47
CA ASP A 323 -14.41 -1.61 -22.46
C ASP A 323 -13.57 -0.32 -22.47
N THR A 324 -14.20 0.86 -22.46
CA THR A 324 -13.49 2.16 -22.38
C THR A 324 -12.75 2.35 -21.06
N LEU A 325 -13.37 2.00 -19.93
CA LEU A 325 -12.72 2.10 -18.61
C LEU A 325 -11.46 1.23 -18.49
N LYS A 326 -11.31 0.19 -19.32
CA LYS A 326 -10.18 -0.76 -19.32
C LYS A 326 -9.07 -0.43 -20.32
N ILE A 327 -9.22 0.58 -21.17
CA ILE A 327 -8.17 1.03 -22.11
C ILE A 327 -6.93 1.47 -21.34
N VAL A 328 -5.75 0.91 -21.57
CA VAL A 328 -4.53 1.32 -20.86
C VAL A 328 -4.14 2.76 -21.22
N ASP A 329 -3.46 3.48 -20.32
CA ASP A 329 -3.24 4.93 -20.47
C ASP A 329 -2.58 5.32 -21.81
N ASN A 330 -1.68 4.49 -22.34
CA ASN A 330 -1.02 4.73 -23.63
C ASN A 330 -1.91 4.51 -24.86
N ASP A 331 -3.03 3.81 -24.71
CA ASP A 331 -3.98 3.53 -25.79
C ASP A 331 -5.14 4.54 -25.82
N ILE A 332 -5.20 5.43 -24.82
CA ILE A 332 -6.17 6.53 -24.78
C ILE A 332 -5.86 7.54 -25.90
N ARG A 333 -6.92 7.99 -26.58
CA ARG A 333 -6.84 9.03 -27.62
C ARG A 333 -7.79 10.18 -27.30
N TYR A 334 -7.35 11.41 -27.54
CA TYR A 334 -8.12 12.62 -27.31
C TYR A 334 -8.00 13.61 -28.46
N LYS A 335 -9.01 14.44 -28.65
CA LYS A 335 -9.02 15.50 -29.66
C LYS A 335 -8.18 16.69 -29.21
N ALA A 336 -6.96 16.80 -29.73
CA ALA A 336 -6.06 17.95 -29.52
C ALA A 336 -4.96 17.97 -30.60
N ASP A 337 -4.43 19.15 -30.94
CA ASP A 337 -3.36 19.26 -31.95
C ASP A 337 -1.95 18.95 -31.39
N SER A 338 -1.84 18.69 -30.08
CA SER A 338 -0.58 18.46 -29.39
C SER A 338 -0.74 17.62 -28.12
N PHE A 339 0.36 17.06 -27.62
CA PHE A 339 0.38 16.32 -26.36
C PHE A 339 0.06 17.22 -25.17
N ILE A 340 -0.82 16.75 -24.29
CA ILE A 340 -1.08 17.37 -22.99
C ILE A 340 -0.48 16.47 -21.90
N PHE A 341 0.71 16.83 -21.41
CA PHE A 341 1.51 15.98 -20.51
C PHE A 341 0.84 15.62 -19.18
N ASN A 342 -0.16 16.38 -18.74
CA ASN A 342 -0.91 16.11 -17.51
C ASN A 342 -2.20 15.30 -17.74
N VAL A 343 -2.43 14.81 -18.96
CA VAL A 343 -3.58 13.99 -19.36
C VAL A 343 -3.07 12.68 -19.95
N ALA A 344 -3.67 11.56 -19.54
CA ALA A 344 -3.29 10.25 -20.07
C ALA A 344 -3.69 10.11 -21.55
N GLY A 345 -2.80 9.50 -22.35
CA GLY A 345 -3.02 9.25 -23.78
C GLY A 345 -2.30 10.22 -24.71
N ALA A 346 -2.73 10.25 -25.97
CA ALA A 346 -2.19 11.11 -27.02
C ALA A 346 -3.29 11.69 -27.92
N PRO A 347 -2.97 12.71 -28.73
CA PRO A 347 -3.81 13.14 -29.85
C PRO A 347 -4.31 12.00 -30.73
N GLU A 348 -5.52 12.11 -31.29
CA GLU A 348 -6.12 11.11 -32.20
C GLU A 348 -5.25 10.80 -33.43
N GLU A 349 -4.47 11.78 -33.91
CA GLU A 349 -3.56 11.65 -35.05
C GLU A 349 -2.31 10.82 -34.70
N VAL A 350 -2.00 10.64 -33.41
CA VAL A 350 -0.85 9.87 -32.93
C VAL A 350 -1.19 8.39 -32.88
N LYS A 351 -0.62 7.62 -33.81
CA LYS A 351 -0.83 6.17 -33.86
C LYS A 351 -0.22 5.45 -32.66
N GLN A 352 1.04 5.76 -32.32
CA GLN A 352 1.78 5.14 -31.23
C GLN A 352 2.77 6.14 -30.62
N PHE A 353 3.06 5.98 -29.33
CA PHE A 353 4.09 6.72 -28.61
C PHE A 353 4.67 5.84 -27.49
N SER A 354 5.88 6.17 -27.04
CA SER A 354 6.52 5.51 -25.90
C SER A 354 7.45 6.50 -25.18
N GLY A 355 7.86 6.17 -23.96
CA GLY A 355 8.79 7.00 -23.18
C GLY A 355 8.17 8.24 -22.53
N ILE A 356 6.84 8.40 -22.59
CA ILE A 356 6.12 9.44 -21.86
C ILE A 356 5.56 8.79 -20.58
N SER A 357 6.02 9.26 -19.42
CA SER A 357 5.42 8.90 -18.12
C SER A 357 4.74 10.13 -17.53
N VAL A 358 3.53 9.93 -16.99
CA VAL A 358 2.84 10.97 -16.22
C VAL A 358 3.38 10.93 -14.79
N GLN A 359 3.65 12.10 -14.21
CA GLN A 359 4.03 12.20 -12.80
C GLN A 359 2.82 11.81 -11.93
N SER A 360 2.76 10.55 -11.46
CA SER A 360 1.78 10.15 -10.47
C SER A 360 2.20 10.75 -9.11
N ARG A 361 1.29 11.44 -8.42
CA ARG A 361 1.55 12.01 -7.08
C ARG A 361 1.79 10.96 -5.97
N GLY A 362 1.98 9.69 -6.34
CA GLY A 362 2.30 8.58 -5.43
C GLY A 362 3.69 7.98 -5.61
N ALA A 363 4.46 8.35 -6.64
CA ALA A 363 5.80 7.82 -6.86
C ALA A 363 6.84 8.93 -6.72
N ALA A 364 7.58 8.93 -5.61
CA ALA A 364 8.88 9.58 -5.57
C ALA A 364 9.85 8.70 -6.38
N GLY A 365 10.25 9.15 -7.57
CA GLY A 365 11.20 8.42 -8.43
C GLY A 365 11.45 9.13 -9.77
N PRO A 366 12.63 8.97 -10.40
CA PRO A 366 13.37 10.08 -11.00
C PRO A 366 12.88 10.47 -12.40
N THR A 367 13.03 11.77 -12.68
CA THR A 367 13.09 12.36 -14.04
C THR A 367 13.92 11.47 -14.98
N ARG A 368 13.36 11.10 -16.14
CA ARG A 368 14.11 10.39 -17.19
C ARG A 368 13.85 10.92 -18.59
N SER A 369 14.91 10.72 -19.37
CA SER A 369 15.24 11.23 -20.70
C SER A 369 14.33 10.75 -21.83
N TRP A 370 14.25 11.59 -22.87
CA TRP A 370 13.46 11.42 -24.07
C TRP A 370 14.20 10.67 -25.19
N ALA A 371 13.47 9.82 -25.91
CA ALA A 371 13.77 9.45 -27.28
C ALA A 371 12.45 9.41 -28.06
N MET A 372 12.26 10.35 -29.00
CA MET A 372 11.25 10.21 -30.05
C MET A 372 11.80 9.28 -31.13
N LYS A 373 11.00 8.32 -31.57
CA LYS A 373 11.18 7.63 -32.85
C LYS A 373 10.02 7.98 -33.76
#